data_AF-A0A2U9IFE7-F1
#
_entry.id   AF-A0A2U9IFE7-F1
#
_cell.length_a   1.000
_cell.length_b   1.000
_cell.length_c   1.000
_cell.angle_alpha   90.00
_cell.angle_beta   90.00
_cell.angle_gamma   90.00
#
_symmetry.space_group_name_H-M   'P 1'
#
loop_
_entity.id
_entity.type
_entity.pdbx_description
1 polymer ?
#
loop_
_entity_poly.entity_id
_entity_poly.type
_entity_poly.pdbx_seq_one_letter_code
_entity_poly.pdbx_strand_id
1 'polypeptide(L)' 'MTEEERRRIFIRLLEERPRARKNKINDKDLKRLAELATENIQIMKELGCWKVEGDIIFYKTNCLGNYYQE' A
#
# COMPACT_ATOMS: atom_id res chain seq x y z
N MET A 1 -8.29 15.47 -7.74
CA MET A 1 -7.04 14.71 -7.70
C MET A 1 -7.28 13.36 -8.34
N THR A 2 -6.56 13.04 -9.42
CA THR A 2 -6.73 11.83 -10.22
C THR A 2 -6.04 10.62 -9.56
N GLU A 3 -6.40 9.41 -10.00
CA GLU A 3 -5.75 8.15 -9.56
C GLU A 3 -4.24 8.17 -9.82
N GLU A 4 -3.79 8.73 -10.95
CA GLU A 4 -2.36 8.87 -11.26
C GLU A 4 -1.63 9.82 -10.31
N GLU A 5 -2.25 10.94 -9.93
CA GLU A 5 -1.69 11.87 -8.95
C GLU A 5 -1.51 11.21 -7.58
N ARG A 6 -2.50 10.41 -7.14
CA ARG A 6 -2.43 9.64 -5.89
C ARG A 6 -1.28 8.63 -5.92
N ARG A 7 -1.13 7.89 -7.03
CA ARG A 7 -0.06 6.90 -7.18
C ARG A 7 1.33 7.52 -7.11
N ARG A 8 1.53 8.68 -7.73
CA ARG A 8 2.80 9.44 -7.65
C ARG A 8 3.11 9.90 -6.22
N ILE A 9 2.11 10.34 -5.47
CA ILE A 9 2.27 10.74 -4.07
C ILE A 9 2.68 9.55 -3.20
N PHE A 10 2.05 8.38 -3.37
CA PHE A 10 2.41 7.17 -2.62
C PHE A 10 3.85 6.72 -2.89
N ILE A 11 4.28 6.71 -4.15
CA ILE A 11 5.66 6.36 -4.53
C ILE A 11 6.64 7.32 -3.86
N ARG A 12 6.39 8.62 -3.93
CA ARG A 12 7.24 9.65 -3.34
C ARG A 12 7.34 9.51 -1.81
N LEU A 13 6.23 9.24 -1.14
CA LEU A 13 6.22 8.98 0.31
C LEU A 13 7.01 7.73 0.70
N LEU A 14 7.03 6.69 -0.14
CA LEU A 14 7.82 5.48 0.07
C LEU A 14 9.32 5.69 -0.20
N GLU A 15 9.65 6.54 -1.18
CA GLU A 15 11.02 6.94 -1.50
C GLU A 15 11.63 7.84 -0.42
N GLU A 16 10.88 8.85 0.05
CA GLU A 16 11.33 9.85 1.03
C GLU A 16 11.33 9.32 2.47
N ARG A 17 10.72 8.17 2.74
CA ARG A 17 10.67 7.59 4.09
C ARG A 17 12.09 7.32 4.60
N PRO A 18 12.53 7.92 5.72
CA PRO A 18 13.90 7.74 6.22
C PRO A 18 14.13 6.26 6.53
N ARG A 19 15.01 5.63 5.75
CA ARG A 19 15.37 4.22 5.93
C ARG A 19 16.52 4.13 6.89
N ALA A 20 16.41 3.25 7.88
CA ALA A 20 17.56 2.83 8.67
C ALA A 20 18.66 2.36 7.70
N ARG A 21 19.85 2.96 7.78
CA ARG A 21 21.04 2.63 6.97
C ARG A 21 21.38 1.15 7.16
N LYS A 22 20.76 0.27 6.38
CA LYS A 22 21.00 -1.18 6.22
C LYS A 22 19.95 -1.89 5.36
N ASN A 23 18.85 -1.24 4.96
CA ASN A 23 17.91 -1.85 4.02
C ASN A 23 18.57 -1.99 2.63
N LYS A 24 19.00 -3.22 2.29
CA LYS A 24 19.51 -3.63 0.98
C LYS A 24 18.43 -3.67 -0.11
N ILE A 25 17.37 -2.87 0.03
CA ILE A 25 16.23 -2.84 -0.88
C ILE A 25 16.57 -1.86 -2.00
N ASN A 26 16.70 -2.37 -3.21
CA ASN A 26 16.99 -1.56 -4.39
C ASN A 26 15.71 -0.87 -4.91
N ASP A 27 15.84 0.07 -5.85
CA ASP A 27 14.69 0.82 -6.37
C ASP A 27 13.66 -0.07 -7.09
N LYS A 28 14.10 -1.18 -7.68
CA LYS A 28 13.22 -2.16 -8.32
C LYS A 28 12.36 -2.90 -7.27
N ASP A 29 12.94 -3.22 -6.13
CA ASP A 29 12.24 -3.85 -5.00
C ASP A 29 11.19 -2.90 -4.41
N LEU A 30 11.47 -1.59 -4.37
CA LEU A 30 10.49 -0.59 -3.96
C LEU A 30 9.31 -0.48 -4.92
N LYS A 31 9.57 -0.44 -6.23
CA LYS A 31 8.52 -0.43 -7.24
C LYS A 31 7.63 -1.66 -7.11
N ARG A 32 8.25 -2.83 -6.93
CA ARG A 32 7.53 -4.08 -6.68
C ARG A 32 6.71 -4.04 -5.38
N LEU A 33 7.26 -3.48 -4.30
CA LEU A 33 6.51 -3.28 -3.05
C LEU A 33 5.31 -2.35 -3.24
N ALA A 34 5.44 -1.29 -4.03
CA ALA A 34 4.35 -0.36 -4.32
C ALA A 34 3.25 -1.03 -5.18
N GLU A 35 3.61 -1.87 -6.13
CA GLU A 35 2.67 -2.68 -6.92
C GLU A 35 1.90 -3.65 -6.02
N LEU A 36 2.60 -4.44 -5.20
CA LEU A 36 1.99 -5.35 -4.23
C LEU A 36 1.08 -4.61 -3.23
N ALA A 37 1.48 -3.43 -2.77
CA ALA A 37 0.65 -2.60 -1.90
C ALA A 37 -0.64 -2.14 -2.61
N THR A 38 -0.56 -1.83 -3.90
CA THR A 38 -1.72 -1.41 -4.70
C THR A 38 -2.71 -2.56 -4.87
N GLU A 39 -2.21 -3.76 -5.20
CA GLU A 39 -3.01 -4.98 -5.31
C GLU A 39 -3.68 -5.33 -3.98
N ASN A 40 -2.93 -5.26 -2.86
CA ASN A 40 -3.47 -5.52 -1.53
C ASN A 40 -4.59 -4.55 -1.15
N ILE A 41 -4.44 -3.25 -1.46
CA ILE A 41 -5.50 -2.26 -1.21
C ILE A 41 -6.76 -2.61 -2.02
N GLN A 42 -6.60 -3.06 -3.26
CA GLN A 42 -7.73 -3.47 -4.10
C GLN A 42 -8.48 -4.65 -3.49
N ILE A 43 -7.76 -5.70 -3.07
CA ILE A 43 -8.32 -6.87 -2.40
C ILE A 43 -9.02 -6.46 -1.10
N MET A 44 -8.41 -5.59 -0.29
CA MET A 44 -9.06 -5.12 0.94
C MET A 44 -10.33 -4.31 0.68
N LYS A 45 -10.42 -3.57 -0.43
CA LYS A 45 -11.67 -2.89 -0.83
C LYS A 45 -12.75 -3.92 -1.17
N GLU A 46 -12.42 -4.96 -1.95
CA GLU A 46 -13.34 -6.03 -2.33
C GLU A 46 -13.85 -6.82 -1.12
N LEU A 47 -12.97 -7.09 -0.16
CA LEU A 47 -13.32 -7.77 1.09
C LEU A 47 -14.08 -6.86 2.09
N GLY A 48 -14.33 -5.59 1.75
CA GLY A 48 -14.96 -4.62 2.66
C GLY A 48 -14.11 -4.29 3.90
N CYS A 49 -12.81 -4.54 3.81
CA CYS A 49 -11.84 -4.33 4.87
C CYS A 49 -11.08 -3.03 4.74
N TRP A 50 -11.24 -2.33 3.61
CA TRP A 50 -10.72 -1.00 3.38
C TRP A 50 -11.85 -0.10 2.89
N LYS A 51 -12.06 1.01 3.60
CA LYS A 51 -13.02 2.04 3.22
C LYS A 51 -12.39 3.41 3.44
N VAL A 52 -12.69 4.34 2.55
CA VAL A 52 -12.33 5.75 2.69
C VAL A 52 -13.63 6.54 2.83
N GLU A 53 -13.78 7.27 3.93
CA GLU A 53 -14.90 8.19 4.16
C GLU A 53 -14.35 9.60 4.34
N GLY A 54 -14.47 10.44 3.31
CA GLY A 54 -13.83 11.76 3.27
C GLY A 54 -12.31 11.62 3.36
N ASP A 55 -11.73 12.16 4.43
CA ASP A 55 -10.30 12.11 4.72
C ASP A 55 -9.90 11.00 5.71
N ILE A 56 -10.86 10.19 6.16
CA ILE A 56 -10.62 9.11 7.14
C ILE A 56 -10.50 7.77 6.42
N ILE A 57 -9.43 7.03 6.75
CA ILE A 57 -9.17 5.68 6.26
C ILE A 57 -9.59 4.68 7.34
N PHE A 58 -10.56 3.84 7.02
CA PHE A 58 -10.96 2.70 7.85
C PHE A 58 -10.36 1.43 7.27
N TYR A 59 -9.59 0.71 8.09
CA TYR A 59 -9.05 -0.59 7.71
C TYR A 59 -9.21 -1.61 8.84
N LYS A 60 -9.56 -2.86 8.48
CA LYS A 60 -9.60 -3.97 9.43
C LYS A 60 -8.23 -4.61 9.53
N THR A 61 -7.63 -4.56 10.73
CA THR A 61 -6.41 -5.32 11.04
C THR A 61 -6.66 -6.82 10.86
N ASN A 62 -5.67 -7.53 10.33
CA ASN A 62 -5.71 -8.97 10.07
C ASN A 62 -6.76 -9.42 9.02
N CYS A 63 -7.33 -8.53 8.21
CA CYS A 63 -8.31 -8.92 7.20
C CYS A 63 -7.74 -9.83 6.10
N LEU A 64 -6.53 -9.51 5.60
CA LEU A 64 -5.86 -10.33 4.59
C LEU A 64 -5.35 -11.66 5.14
N GLY A 65 -5.32 -11.86 6.47
CA GLY A 65 -4.82 -13.08 7.10
C GLY A 65 -5.63 -14.34 6.72
N ASN A 66 -6.92 -14.18 6.40
CA ASN A 66 -7.75 -15.28 5.89
C ASN A 66 -7.73 -15.41 4.37
N TYR A 67 -7.24 -14.40 3.64
CA TYR A 67 -7.19 -14.41 2.17
C TYR A 67 -5.93 -15.12 1.65
N TYR A 68 -4.80 -14.97 2.35
CA TYR A 68 -3.55 -15.67 2.06
C TYR A 68 -3.39 -16.91 2.94
N GLN A 69 -4.43 -17.74 3.05
CA GLN A 69 -4.26 -19.08 3.65
C GLN A 69 -3.45 -19.95 2.67
N GLU A 70 -2.25 -20.35 3.10
CA GLU A 70 -1.44 -21.40 2.46
C GLU A 70 -2.11 -22.78 2.57
#